data_AF-A0A7C3Y791-F1
#
_entry.id   AF-A0A7C3Y791-F1
#
_cell.length_a   1.000
_cell.length_b   1.000
_cell.length_c   1.000
_cell.angle_alpha   90.00
_cell.angle_beta   90.00
_cell.angle_gamma   90.00
#
_symmetry.space_group_name_H-M   'P 1'
#
loop_
_entity.id
_entity.type
_entity.pdbx_description
1 polymer ?
#
loop_
_entity_poly.entity_id
_entity_poly.type
_entity_poly.pdbx_seq_one_letter_code
_entity_poly.pdbx_strand_id
1 'polypeptide(L)'
;MPLAELVSSLGGRFSLYLGVRLAEKEEKELFRWLLASSLLGAPIREGTAVKAFKAINREASSPQDLIKLGWDRIVELLDISGYTRYDFKTADKLIEMSNNLIERYGGSLNRMHDEAEDSISLEFRVRGLAKGIGPETVVIFLRELRGIWKKANPPLSSLAFLAAKNIGIRAGDKREAVKELLSMWEEEGGNLTNFVDLESALVRLGRDYCKKKRCSICPASGICSSR
;
A
#
# COMPACT_ATOMS: atom_id res chain seq x y z
N MET A 1 11.73 -23.40 -4.56
CA MET A 1 11.84 -22.29 -3.60
C MET A 1 10.46 -22.08 -3.00
N PRO A 2 10.28 -22.31 -1.69
CA PRO A 2 9.03 -21.97 -1.00
C PRO A 2 8.74 -20.46 -1.07
N LEU A 3 7.46 -20.08 -1.03
CA LEU A 3 7.01 -18.70 -0.95
C LEU A 3 7.58 -17.99 0.28
N ALA A 4 7.78 -18.69 1.40
CA ALA A 4 8.38 -18.12 2.61
C ALA A 4 9.84 -17.69 2.40
N GLU A 5 10.59 -18.44 1.59
CA GLU A 5 11.97 -18.10 1.21
C GLU A 5 11.98 -16.88 0.27
N LEU A 6 10.99 -16.76 -0.61
CA LEU A 6 10.80 -15.58 -1.46
C LEU A 6 10.53 -14.32 -0.63
N VAL A 7 9.66 -14.40 0.37
CA VAL A 7 9.39 -13.30 1.32
C VAL A 7 10.66 -12.91 2.07
N SER A 8 11.43 -13.90 2.54
CA SER A 8 12.69 -13.65 3.25
C SER A 8 13.72 -12.94 2.36
N SER A 9 13.75 -13.27 1.07
CA SER A 9 14.70 -12.69 0.09
C SER A 9 14.33 -11.28 -0.35
N LEU A 10 13.03 -10.97 -0.47
CA LEU A 10 12.53 -9.69 -1.00
C LEU A 10 12.03 -8.73 0.08
N GLY A 11 11.82 -9.20 1.29
CA GLY A 11 11.25 -8.46 2.41
C GLY A 11 9.71 -8.47 2.43
N GLY A 12 9.16 -8.24 3.62
CA GLY A 12 7.72 -8.23 3.88
C GLY A 12 7.05 -6.86 3.71
N ARG A 13 5.98 -6.62 4.46
CA ARG A 13 5.11 -5.44 4.35
C ARG A 13 5.83 -4.09 4.49
N PHE A 14 5.32 -3.07 3.80
CA PHE A 14 5.96 -1.75 3.75
C PHE A 14 5.70 -0.93 5.02
N SER A 15 4.55 -1.07 5.67
CA SER A 15 4.24 -0.41 6.95
C SER A 15 5.32 -0.69 7.99
N LEU A 16 5.74 -1.95 8.12
CA LEU A 16 6.80 -2.33 9.06
C LEU A 16 8.15 -1.69 8.70
N TYR A 17 8.52 -1.66 7.42
CA TYR A 17 9.72 -0.96 6.94
C TYR A 17 9.68 0.55 7.25
N LEU A 18 8.49 1.14 7.30
CA LEU A 18 8.27 2.55 7.64
C LEU A 18 8.09 2.81 9.14
N GLY A 19 8.15 1.78 9.98
CA GLY A 19 7.90 1.90 11.42
C GLY A 19 6.46 2.29 11.74
N VAL A 20 5.50 1.80 10.95
CA VAL A 20 4.07 1.96 11.14
C VAL A 20 3.46 0.63 11.58
N ARG A 21 2.73 0.61 12.69
CA ARG A 21 2.18 -0.61 13.33
C ARG A 21 0.66 -0.60 13.31
N LEU A 22 0.08 -1.47 12.48
CA LEU A 22 -1.36 -1.43 12.20
C LEU A 22 -2.22 -2.38 13.06
N ALA A 23 -1.59 -3.29 13.81
CA ALA A 23 -2.30 -4.37 14.51
C ALA A 23 -3.38 -3.87 15.47
N GLU A 24 -3.08 -2.82 16.25
CA GLU A 24 -3.98 -2.24 17.26
C GLU A 24 -4.99 -1.25 16.69
N LYS A 25 -4.97 -1.01 15.36
CA LYS A 25 -5.89 -0.08 14.68
C LYS A 25 -5.89 1.34 15.27
N GLU A 26 -4.76 1.77 15.83
CA GLU A 26 -4.61 3.12 16.35
C GLU A 26 -4.77 4.13 15.20
N GLU A 27 -5.64 5.14 15.39
CA GLU A 27 -5.94 6.14 14.35
C GLU A 27 -4.69 6.85 13.84
N LYS A 28 -3.73 7.10 14.74
CA LYS A 28 -2.42 7.64 14.38
C LYS A 28 -1.70 6.74 13.38
N GLU A 29 -1.56 5.46 13.67
CA GLU A 29 -0.84 4.52 12.79
C GLU A 29 -1.58 4.30 11.46
N LEU A 30 -2.92 4.26 11.50
CA LEU A 30 -3.75 4.21 10.30
C LEU A 30 -3.56 5.44 9.41
N PHE A 31 -3.54 6.64 10.00
CA PHE A 31 -3.32 7.88 9.25
C PHE A 31 -1.90 7.97 8.71
N ARG A 32 -0.88 7.62 9.51
CA ARG A 32 0.51 7.52 9.04
C ARG A 32 0.61 6.58 7.83
N TRP A 33 -0.10 5.45 7.86
CA TRP A 33 -0.13 4.54 6.73
C TRP A 33 -0.89 5.07 5.51
N LEU A 34 -2.02 5.76 5.71
CA LEU A 34 -2.76 6.42 4.63
C LEU A 34 -1.88 7.50 3.95
N LEU A 35 -1.17 8.30 4.74
CA LEU A 35 -0.22 9.30 4.26
C LEU A 35 0.90 8.64 3.43
N ALA A 36 1.54 7.58 3.95
CA ALA A 36 2.56 6.84 3.23
C ALA A 36 2.04 6.25 1.92
N SER A 37 0.85 5.64 1.95
CA SER A 37 0.20 5.03 0.77
C SER A 37 -0.11 6.08 -0.30
N SER A 38 -0.56 7.27 0.12
CA SER A 38 -0.83 8.40 -0.78
C SER A 38 0.42 8.93 -1.49
N LEU A 39 1.59 8.79 -0.89
CA LEU A 39 2.88 9.15 -1.50
C LEU A 39 3.43 8.02 -2.37
N LEU A 40 3.32 6.77 -1.91
CA LEU A 40 3.78 5.57 -2.61
C LEU A 40 2.97 5.26 -3.88
N GLY A 41 1.69 5.65 -3.93
CA GLY A 41 0.82 5.42 -5.07
C GLY A 41 1.07 6.32 -6.29
N ALA A 42 1.97 7.30 -6.18
CA ALA A 42 2.36 8.14 -7.32
C ALA A 42 3.41 7.44 -8.21
N PRO A 43 3.51 7.80 -9.50
CA PRO A 43 4.55 7.28 -10.40
C PRO A 43 5.92 7.88 -10.09
N ILE A 44 6.45 7.55 -8.91
CA ILE A 44 7.71 8.03 -8.36
C ILE A 44 8.55 6.87 -7.80
N ARG A 45 9.84 7.11 -7.55
CA ARG A 45 10.71 6.11 -6.91
C ARG A 45 10.28 5.92 -5.46
N GLU A 46 10.24 4.66 -5.02
CA GLU A 46 9.90 4.30 -3.62
C GLU A 46 10.74 5.11 -2.62
N GLY A 47 12.06 5.17 -2.80
CA GLY A 47 12.94 5.92 -1.90
C GLY A 47 12.60 7.41 -1.77
N THR A 48 12.09 8.04 -2.83
CA THR A 48 11.63 9.44 -2.80
C THR A 48 10.33 9.57 -2.01
N ALA A 49 9.35 8.68 -2.24
CA ALA A 49 8.11 8.66 -1.47
C ALA A 49 8.36 8.37 0.02
N VAL A 50 9.30 7.47 0.35
CA VAL A 50 9.69 7.17 1.74
C VAL A 50 10.34 8.36 2.42
N LYS A 51 11.21 9.11 1.72
CA LYS A 51 11.81 10.35 2.24
C LYS A 51 10.73 11.39 2.54
N ALA A 52 9.83 11.63 1.58
CA ALA A 52 8.70 12.55 1.73
C ALA A 52 7.81 12.17 2.91
N PHE A 53 7.46 10.88 3.03
CA PHE A 53 6.68 10.38 4.17
C PHE A 53 7.38 10.68 5.49
N LYS A 54 8.67 10.34 5.61
CA LYS A 54 9.43 10.59 6.85
C LYS A 54 9.55 12.07 7.19
N ALA A 55 9.68 12.94 6.18
CA ALA A 55 9.74 14.39 6.36
C ALA A 55 8.42 14.93 6.93
N ILE A 56 7.29 14.60 6.29
CA ILE A 56 5.96 15.04 6.73
C ILE A 56 5.58 14.41 8.08
N ASN A 57 5.80 13.11 8.26
CA ASN A 57 5.42 12.36 9.46
C ASN A 57 6.12 12.85 10.74
N ARG A 58 7.24 13.58 10.64
CA ARG A 58 7.90 14.20 11.79
C ARG A 58 7.14 15.42 12.33
N GLU A 59 6.38 16.08 11.47
CA GLU A 59 5.68 17.33 11.78
C GLU A 59 4.16 17.14 11.87
N ALA A 60 3.62 16.13 11.18
CA ALA A 60 2.20 15.81 11.19
C ALA A 60 1.95 14.30 11.24
N SER A 61 1.18 13.85 12.22
CA SER A 61 0.83 12.43 12.40
C SER A 61 -0.67 12.16 12.50
N SER A 62 -1.48 13.19 12.29
CA SER A 62 -2.94 13.14 12.23
C SER A 62 -3.47 14.04 11.10
N PRO A 63 -4.72 13.86 10.64
CA PRO A 63 -5.36 14.76 9.68
C PRO A 63 -5.32 16.23 10.10
N GLN A 64 -5.55 16.50 11.39
CA GLN A 64 -5.56 17.83 11.97
C GLN A 64 -4.18 18.46 11.95
N ASP A 65 -3.14 17.70 12.33
CA ASP A 65 -1.76 18.18 12.27
C ASP A 65 -1.38 18.55 10.83
N LEU A 66 -1.79 17.74 9.86
CA LEU A 66 -1.45 17.95 8.45
C LEU A 66 -2.11 19.22 7.90
N ILE A 67 -3.38 19.47 8.24
CA ILE A 67 -4.06 20.72 7.86
C ILE A 67 -3.39 21.92 8.52
N LYS A 68 -3.06 21.80 9.82
CA LYS A 68 -2.37 22.85 10.57
C LYS A 68 -0.98 23.15 10.03
N LEU A 69 -0.28 22.14 9.52
CA LEU A 69 1.03 22.28 8.88
C LEU A 69 0.96 23.23 7.68
N GLY A 70 -0.15 23.20 6.95
CA GLY A 70 -0.43 24.12 5.85
C GLY A 70 0.23 23.70 4.54
N TRP A 71 -0.32 24.22 3.45
CA TRP A 71 0.06 23.83 2.10
C TRP A 71 1.53 24.13 1.79
N ASP A 72 2.00 25.35 2.09
CA ASP A 72 3.37 25.79 1.78
C ASP A 72 4.42 24.89 2.45
N ARG A 73 4.20 24.53 3.71
CA ARG A 73 5.13 23.67 4.44
C ARG A 73 5.12 22.24 3.90
N ILE A 74 3.96 21.72 3.50
CA ILE A 74 3.88 20.39 2.88
C ILE A 74 4.64 20.39 1.55
N VAL A 75 4.49 21.42 0.72
CA VAL A 75 5.24 21.57 -0.55
C VAL A 75 6.74 21.60 -0.27
N GLU A 76 7.20 22.41 0.67
CA GLU A 76 8.62 22.49 1.02
C GLU A 76 9.18 21.11 1.44
N LEU A 77 8.45 20.37 2.28
CA LEU A 77 8.84 19.02 2.72
C LEU A 77 8.88 18.01 1.57
N LEU A 78 7.98 18.14 0.60
CA LEU A 78 7.97 17.34 -0.62
C LEU A 78 9.18 17.67 -1.50
N ASP A 79 9.52 18.94 -1.65
CA ASP A 79 10.63 19.42 -2.48
C ASP A 79 11.98 18.97 -1.97
N ILE A 80 12.27 19.19 -0.67
CA ILE A 80 13.53 18.75 -0.06
C ILE A 80 13.69 17.22 -0.08
N SER A 81 12.57 16.50 -0.21
CA SER A 81 12.55 15.04 -0.34
C SER A 81 12.77 14.55 -1.78
N GLY A 82 12.82 15.46 -2.76
CA GLY A 82 12.97 15.18 -4.19
C GLY A 82 11.65 14.82 -4.89
N TYR A 83 10.50 15.22 -4.33
CA TYR A 83 9.16 14.97 -4.85
C TYR A 83 8.66 16.10 -5.79
N THR A 84 9.57 16.97 -6.25
CA THR A 84 9.32 18.22 -7.01
C THR A 84 8.47 18.12 -8.27
N ARG A 85 8.32 16.94 -8.89
CA ARG A 85 7.45 16.79 -10.07
C ARG A 85 5.96 16.90 -9.72
N TYR A 86 5.63 16.58 -8.48
CA TYR A 86 4.27 16.31 -8.03
C TYR A 86 3.94 16.95 -6.68
N ASP A 87 4.85 17.75 -6.15
CA ASP A 87 4.77 18.55 -4.92
C ASP A 87 3.40 19.24 -4.73
N PHE A 88 3.07 20.24 -5.55
CA PHE A 88 1.88 21.08 -5.43
C PHE A 88 0.60 20.24 -5.41
N LYS A 89 0.38 19.42 -6.44
CA LYS A 89 -0.81 18.57 -6.53
C LYS A 89 -0.89 17.52 -5.42
N THR A 90 0.24 17.15 -4.83
CA THR A 90 0.27 16.20 -3.72
C THR A 90 -0.05 16.90 -2.42
N ALA A 91 0.44 18.13 -2.21
CA ALA A 91 0.03 18.96 -1.08
C ALA A 91 -1.50 19.20 -1.10
N ASP A 92 -2.06 19.58 -2.26
CA ASP A 92 -3.51 19.72 -2.46
C ASP A 92 -4.26 18.45 -2.06
N LYS A 93 -3.83 17.30 -2.63
CA LYS A 93 -4.45 15.99 -2.37
C LYS A 93 -4.40 15.62 -0.89
N LEU A 94 -3.27 15.85 -0.21
CA LEU A 94 -3.11 15.46 1.19
C LEU A 94 -3.96 16.32 2.14
N ILE A 95 -4.08 17.62 1.85
CA ILE A 95 -4.99 18.51 2.59
C ILE A 95 -6.44 18.13 2.33
N GLU A 96 -6.84 17.95 1.07
CA GLU A 96 -8.19 17.51 0.70
C GLU A 96 -8.56 16.18 1.38
N MET A 97 -7.63 15.22 1.36
CA MET A 97 -7.78 13.91 2.02
C MET A 97 -8.03 14.06 3.53
N SER A 98 -7.29 14.95 4.17
CA SER A 98 -7.39 15.19 5.61
C SER A 98 -8.69 15.92 5.97
N ASN A 99 -9.08 16.94 5.20
CA ASN A 99 -10.35 17.65 5.40
C ASN A 99 -11.53 16.70 5.24
N ASN A 100 -11.60 15.94 4.15
CA ASN A 100 -12.70 15.01 3.91
C ASN A 100 -12.77 13.89 4.96
N LEU A 101 -11.62 13.43 5.48
CA LEU A 101 -11.58 12.46 6.57
C LEU A 101 -12.14 13.05 7.87
N ILE A 102 -11.84 14.31 8.17
CA ILE A 102 -12.40 15.03 9.32
C ILE A 102 -13.90 15.28 9.15
N GLU A 103 -14.31 15.86 8.03
CA GLU A 103 -15.69 16.27 7.79
C GLU A 103 -16.65 15.09 7.75
N ARG A 104 -16.27 14.00 7.06
CA ARG A 104 -17.17 12.86 6.83
C ARG A 104 -17.10 11.81 7.92
N TYR A 105 -15.95 11.65 8.57
CA TYR A 105 -15.70 10.56 9.50
C TYR A 105 -15.15 11.01 10.86
N GLY A 106 -15.13 12.31 11.15
CA GLY A 106 -14.60 12.85 12.41
C GLY A 106 -13.09 12.62 12.59
N GLY A 107 -12.37 12.38 11.50
CA GLY A 107 -10.93 12.09 11.53
C GLY A 107 -10.59 10.62 11.76
N SER A 108 -11.61 9.73 11.87
CA SER A 108 -11.43 8.32 12.18
C SER A 108 -11.48 7.45 10.93
N LEU A 109 -10.37 6.75 10.66
CA LEU A 109 -10.29 5.74 9.61
C LEU A 109 -11.00 4.45 10.00
N ASN A 110 -11.07 4.12 11.29
CA ASN A 110 -11.89 3.01 11.76
C ASN A 110 -13.38 3.28 11.53
N ARG A 111 -13.88 4.50 11.78
CA ARG A 111 -15.26 4.87 11.46
C ARG A 111 -15.57 4.70 9.97
N MET A 112 -14.67 5.17 9.09
CA MET A 112 -14.81 4.96 7.65
C MET A 112 -14.88 3.46 7.29
N HIS A 113 -14.09 2.62 7.96
CA HIS A 113 -14.14 1.16 7.80
C HIS A 113 -15.46 0.56 8.31
N ASP A 114 -15.95 1.00 9.45
CA ASP A 114 -17.20 0.53 10.06
C ASP A 114 -18.42 0.88 9.20
N GLU A 115 -18.47 2.09 8.63
CA GLU A 115 -19.54 2.55 7.75
C GLU A 115 -19.53 1.94 6.35
N ALA A 116 -18.42 1.34 5.91
CA ALA A 116 -18.38 0.64 4.62
C ALA A 116 -19.29 -0.58 4.65
N GLU A 117 -20.09 -0.84 3.62
CA GLU A 117 -20.95 -2.04 3.61
C GLU A 117 -20.11 -3.31 3.41
N ASP A 118 -19.14 -3.23 2.51
CA ASP A 118 -18.26 -4.32 2.12
C ASP A 118 -16.88 -3.79 1.69
N SER A 119 -16.05 -4.67 1.12
CA SER A 119 -14.72 -4.30 0.62
C SER A 119 -14.77 -3.31 -0.55
N ILE A 120 -15.78 -3.37 -1.41
CA ILE A 120 -15.90 -2.50 -2.58
C ILE A 120 -16.31 -1.10 -2.13
N SER A 121 -17.30 -1.01 -1.22
CA SER A 121 -17.69 0.23 -0.54
C SER A 121 -16.50 0.86 0.17
N LEU A 122 -15.65 0.08 0.85
CA LEU A 122 -14.44 0.58 1.50
C LEU A 122 -13.44 1.16 0.47
N GLU A 123 -13.19 0.45 -0.63
CA GLU A 123 -12.33 0.94 -1.72
C GLU A 123 -12.84 2.29 -2.26
N PHE A 124 -14.15 2.43 -2.48
CA PHE A 124 -14.77 3.69 -2.93
C PHE A 124 -14.64 4.81 -1.90
N ARG A 125 -14.83 4.52 -0.61
CA ARG A 125 -14.69 5.51 0.47
C ARG A 125 -13.26 6.05 0.57
N VAL A 126 -12.26 5.17 0.54
CA VAL A 126 -10.85 5.57 0.52
C VAL A 126 -10.55 6.42 -0.72
N ARG A 127 -11.01 5.99 -1.89
CA ARG A 127 -10.84 6.73 -3.15
C ARG A 127 -11.50 8.11 -3.10
N GLY A 128 -12.65 8.22 -2.44
CA GLY A 128 -13.43 9.43 -2.30
C GLY A 128 -12.90 10.45 -1.29
N LEU A 129 -11.77 10.16 -0.60
CA LEU A 129 -11.16 11.11 0.32
C LEU A 129 -10.49 12.29 -0.39
N ALA A 130 -9.96 12.12 -1.62
CA ALA A 130 -9.40 13.24 -2.37
C ALA A 130 -9.29 12.94 -3.86
N LYS A 131 -9.35 14.00 -4.68
CA LYS A 131 -9.01 13.88 -6.09
C LYS A 131 -7.54 13.46 -6.22
N GLY A 132 -7.31 12.38 -6.98
CA GLY A 132 -5.96 11.85 -7.19
C GLY A 132 -5.56 10.72 -6.22
N ILE A 133 -6.44 10.29 -5.31
CA ILE A 133 -6.34 8.95 -4.72
C ILE A 133 -6.81 7.95 -5.77
N GLY A 134 -5.86 7.24 -6.37
CA GLY A 134 -6.11 6.28 -7.44
C GLY A 134 -6.26 4.85 -6.93
N PRO A 135 -6.66 3.91 -7.81
CA PRO A 135 -6.75 2.49 -7.46
C PRO A 135 -5.47 1.92 -6.84
N GLU A 136 -4.29 2.34 -7.30
CA GLU A 136 -3.02 1.88 -6.74
C GLU A 136 -2.83 2.32 -5.28
N THR A 137 -3.16 3.57 -4.94
CA THR A 137 -3.13 4.07 -3.56
C THR A 137 -4.08 3.27 -2.67
N VAL A 138 -5.29 2.99 -3.16
CA VAL A 138 -6.29 2.20 -2.42
C VAL A 138 -5.78 0.78 -2.16
N VAL A 139 -5.21 0.12 -3.18
CA VAL A 139 -4.61 -1.22 -3.04
C VAL A 139 -3.45 -1.21 -2.05
N ILE A 140 -2.54 -0.23 -2.13
CA ILE A 140 -1.42 -0.11 -1.19
C ILE A 140 -1.94 0.05 0.24
N PHE A 141 -2.88 0.97 0.46
CA PHE A 141 -3.44 1.25 1.78
C PHE A 141 -4.14 0.02 2.37
N LEU A 142 -5.11 -0.55 1.64
CA LEU A 142 -5.96 -1.62 2.15
C LEU A 142 -5.24 -2.98 2.21
N ARG A 143 -4.21 -3.23 1.39
CA ARG A 143 -3.47 -4.51 1.42
C ARG A 143 -2.89 -4.76 2.80
N GLU A 144 -2.32 -3.74 3.42
CA GLU A 144 -1.66 -3.91 4.72
C GLU A 144 -2.61 -3.94 5.92
N LEU A 145 -3.89 -3.67 5.66
CA LEU A 145 -4.97 -3.80 6.63
C LEU A 145 -5.73 -5.13 6.47
N ARG A 146 -5.35 -5.98 5.52
CA ARG A 146 -5.90 -7.32 5.36
C ARG A 146 -5.66 -8.15 6.62
N GLY A 147 -6.71 -8.80 7.12
CA GLY A 147 -6.69 -9.53 8.38
C GLY A 147 -6.77 -8.65 9.63
N ILE A 148 -6.68 -7.32 9.49
CA ILE A 148 -6.85 -6.34 10.57
C ILE A 148 -8.26 -5.75 10.50
N TRP A 149 -8.60 -5.18 9.34
CA TRP A 149 -9.95 -4.74 9.01
C TRP A 149 -10.69 -5.83 8.25
N LYS A 150 -11.87 -6.22 8.75
CA LYS A 150 -12.70 -7.28 8.15
C LYS A 150 -13.04 -7.04 6.67
N LYS A 151 -13.12 -5.77 6.25
CA LYS A 151 -13.50 -5.35 4.89
C LYS A 151 -12.29 -4.97 4.03
N ALA A 152 -11.08 -5.05 4.56
CA ALA A 152 -9.86 -4.78 3.79
C ALA A 152 -9.48 -6.00 2.93
N ASN A 153 -10.10 -6.08 1.76
CA ASN A 153 -9.87 -7.16 0.80
C ASN A 153 -9.66 -6.62 -0.63
N PRO A 154 -8.63 -5.77 -0.86
CA PRO A 154 -8.38 -5.23 -2.19
C PRO A 154 -7.86 -6.33 -3.14
N PRO A 155 -7.95 -6.11 -4.47
CA PRO A 155 -7.28 -6.98 -5.44
C PRO A 155 -5.75 -6.90 -5.31
N LEU A 156 -5.04 -7.87 -5.88
CA LEU A 156 -3.59 -7.74 -6.07
C LEU A 156 -3.27 -6.47 -6.89
N SER A 157 -2.17 -5.80 -6.53
CA SER A 157 -1.62 -4.73 -7.39
C SER A 157 -1.25 -5.30 -8.77
N SER A 158 -1.12 -4.43 -9.78
CA SER A 158 -0.72 -4.88 -11.13
C SER A 158 0.66 -5.57 -11.12
N LEU A 159 1.58 -5.11 -10.28
CA LEU A 159 2.92 -5.68 -10.16
C LEU A 159 2.90 -7.02 -9.42
N ALA A 160 2.15 -7.11 -8.32
CA ALA A 160 1.99 -8.37 -7.59
C ALA A 160 1.29 -9.41 -8.46
N PHE A 161 0.25 -9.03 -9.20
CA PHE A 161 -0.45 -9.93 -10.10
C PHE A 161 0.46 -10.43 -11.23
N LEU A 162 1.26 -9.56 -11.85
CA LEU A 162 2.25 -9.97 -12.85
C LEU A 162 3.22 -11.02 -12.29
N ALA A 163 3.76 -10.77 -11.11
CA ALA A 163 4.66 -11.70 -10.44
C ALA A 163 3.95 -13.02 -10.08
N ALA A 164 2.73 -12.94 -9.55
CA ALA A 164 1.87 -14.06 -9.19
C ALA A 164 1.62 -14.98 -10.40
N LYS A 165 1.24 -14.42 -11.56
CA LYS A 165 1.06 -15.19 -12.80
C LYS A 165 2.33 -15.94 -13.21
N ASN A 166 3.50 -15.31 -13.04
CA ASN A 166 4.77 -15.92 -13.38
C ASN A 166 5.20 -17.04 -12.43
N ILE A 167 4.66 -17.10 -11.20
CA ILE A 167 4.94 -18.17 -10.23
C ILE A 167 3.82 -19.22 -10.15
N GLY A 168 2.92 -19.23 -11.14
CA GLY A 168 1.94 -20.31 -11.31
C GLY A 168 0.48 -19.95 -11.05
N ILE A 169 0.14 -18.72 -10.62
CA ILE A 169 -1.26 -18.32 -10.40
C ILE A 169 -2.04 -18.32 -11.72
N ARG A 170 -3.17 -19.03 -11.75
CA ARG A 170 -3.97 -19.24 -12.97
C ARG A 170 -5.19 -18.33 -13.06
N ALA A 171 -5.64 -17.76 -11.95
CA ALA A 171 -6.74 -16.80 -11.88
C ALA A 171 -6.75 -15.80 -13.04
N GLY A 172 -7.97 -15.53 -13.54
CA GLY A 172 -8.20 -14.64 -14.67
C GLY A 172 -8.12 -13.16 -14.29
N ASP A 173 -8.44 -12.85 -13.03
CA ASP A 173 -8.41 -11.49 -12.51
C ASP A 173 -7.66 -11.37 -11.16
N LYS A 174 -7.41 -10.12 -10.77
CA LYS A 174 -6.60 -9.76 -9.60
C LYS A 174 -7.28 -10.04 -8.26
N ARG A 175 -8.62 -10.10 -8.19
CA ARG A 175 -9.37 -10.43 -6.97
C ARG A 175 -9.40 -11.93 -6.77
N GLU A 176 -9.65 -12.69 -7.82
CA GLU A 176 -9.55 -14.16 -7.78
C GLU A 176 -8.13 -14.61 -7.42
N ALA A 177 -7.12 -13.95 -7.97
CA ALA A 177 -5.71 -14.25 -7.68
C ALA A 177 -5.35 -14.11 -6.20
N VAL A 178 -6.02 -13.25 -5.43
CA VAL A 178 -5.81 -13.15 -3.98
C VAL A 178 -6.17 -14.48 -3.30
N LYS A 179 -7.30 -15.08 -3.70
CA LYS A 179 -7.79 -16.32 -3.09
C LYS A 179 -6.86 -17.49 -3.41
N GLU A 180 -6.51 -17.66 -4.68
CA GLU A 180 -5.59 -18.72 -5.13
C GLU A 180 -4.22 -18.58 -4.46
N LEU A 181 -3.68 -17.37 -4.39
CA LEU A 181 -2.39 -17.11 -3.75
C LEU A 181 -2.44 -17.35 -2.23
N LEU A 182 -3.55 -17.00 -1.57
CA LEU A 182 -3.73 -17.27 -0.15
C LEU A 182 -3.79 -18.78 0.13
N SER A 183 -4.51 -19.55 -0.68
CA SER A 183 -4.54 -21.01 -0.54
C SER A 183 -3.15 -21.63 -0.68
N MET A 184 -2.37 -21.23 -1.71
CA MET A 184 -0.99 -21.68 -1.87
C MET A 184 -0.11 -21.29 -0.66
N TRP A 185 -0.34 -20.10 -0.10
CA TRP A 185 0.39 -19.64 1.08
C TRP A 185 0.07 -20.46 2.34
N GLU A 186 -1.21 -20.80 2.54
CA GLU A 186 -1.68 -21.63 3.66
C GLU A 186 -1.16 -23.06 3.57
N GLU A 187 -1.06 -23.62 2.36
CA GLU A 187 -0.46 -24.95 2.11
C GLU A 187 1.03 -25.02 2.53
N GLU A 188 1.75 -23.90 2.47
CA GLU A 188 3.13 -23.79 2.95
C GLU A 188 3.23 -23.40 4.45
N GLY A 189 2.12 -23.41 5.19
CA GLY A 189 2.07 -23.07 6.62
C GLY A 189 1.96 -21.57 6.92
N GLY A 190 1.69 -20.76 5.90
CA GLY A 190 1.31 -19.36 6.04
C GLY A 190 -0.10 -19.16 6.61
N ASN A 191 -0.47 -17.91 6.88
CA ASN A 191 -1.82 -17.54 7.31
C ASN A 191 -2.17 -16.11 6.87
N LEU A 192 -3.41 -15.69 7.10
CA LEU A 192 -3.89 -14.36 6.70
C LEU A 192 -3.08 -13.22 7.33
N THR A 193 -2.58 -13.38 8.56
CA THR A 193 -1.83 -12.32 9.27
C THR A 193 -0.49 -12.02 8.62
N ASN A 194 0.20 -13.03 8.07
CA ASN A 194 1.50 -12.87 7.39
C ASN A 194 1.40 -12.90 5.84
N PHE A 195 0.22 -13.15 5.28
CA PHE A 195 -0.02 -13.11 3.83
C PHE A 195 0.33 -11.76 3.17
N VAL A 196 0.14 -10.65 3.90
CA VAL A 196 0.52 -9.30 3.46
C VAL A 196 2.00 -9.20 3.09
N ASP A 197 2.86 -9.96 3.78
CA ASP A 197 4.29 -9.99 3.50
C ASP A 197 4.58 -10.65 2.15
N LEU A 198 3.84 -11.71 1.80
CA LEU A 198 3.88 -12.34 0.48
C LEU A 198 3.39 -11.39 -0.61
N GLU A 199 2.23 -10.74 -0.43
CA GLU A 199 1.75 -9.76 -1.41
C GLU A 199 2.79 -8.64 -1.65
N SER A 200 3.45 -8.17 -0.59
CA SER A 200 4.47 -7.12 -0.67
C SER A 200 5.75 -7.60 -1.34
N ALA A 201 6.20 -8.84 -1.08
CA ALA A 201 7.30 -9.47 -1.78
C ALA A 201 7.01 -9.58 -3.29
N LEU A 202 5.79 -9.97 -3.67
CA LEU A 202 5.38 -10.04 -5.08
C LEU A 202 5.33 -8.67 -5.76
N VAL A 203 4.98 -7.59 -5.05
CA VAL A 203 5.11 -6.22 -5.59
C VAL A 203 6.57 -5.94 -5.98
N ARG A 204 7.52 -6.27 -5.10
CA ARG A 204 8.96 -6.07 -5.35
C ARG A 204 9.47 -6.98 -6.47
N LEU A 205 9.06 -8.25 -6.49
CA LEU A 205 9.37 -9.19 -7.56
C LEU A 205 8.89 -8.65 -8.92
N GLY A 206 7.64 -8.24 -8.97
CA GLY A 206 6.99 -7.70 -10.16
C GLY A 206 7.68 -6.44 -10.68
N ARG A 207 8.00 -5.51 -9.78
CA ARG A 207 8.64 -4.22 -10.10
C ARG A 207 10.09 -4.37 -10.55
N ASP A 208 10.87 -5.11 -9.77
CA ASP A 208 12.32 -5.08 -9.88
C ASP A 208 12.87 -6.18 -10.79
N TYR A 209 12.09 -7.23 -11.05
CA TYR A 209 12.50 -8.35 -11.88
C TYR A 209 11.55 -8.58 -13.06
N CYS A 210 10.28 -8.94 -12.81
CA CYS A 210 9.38 -9.38 -13.89
C CYS A 210 9.14 -8.30 -14.94
N LYS A 211 8.75 -7.08 -14.52
CA LYS A 211 8.50 -5.96 -15.43
C LYS A 211 9.74 -5.55 -16.22
N LYS A 212 10.93 -5.72 -15.64
CA LYS A 212 12.22 -5.37 -16.23
C LYS A 212 12.87 -6.56 -16.98
N LYS A 213 12.20 -7.72 -17.04
CA LYS A 213 12.71 -8.97 -17.63
C LYS A 213 14.10 -9.39 -17.12
N ARG A 214 14.39 -9.15 -15.84
CA ARG A 214 15.68 -9.52 -15.21
C ARG A 214 15.70 -11.00 -14.78
N CYS A 215 15.37 -11.90 -15.70
CA CYS A 215 15.15 -13.31 -15.38
C CYS A 215 16.42 -14.04 -14.90
N SER A 216 17.60 -13.67 -15.42
CA SER A 216 18.89 -14.29 -15.09
C SER A 216 19.32 -14.15 -13.64
N ILE A 217 18.89 -13.07 -12.97
CA ILE A 217 19.21 -12.75 -11.57
C ILE A 217 17.96 -12.77 -10.68
N CYS A 218 16.85 -13.32 -11.18
CA CYS A 218 15.58 -13.30 -10.47
C CYS A 218 15.60 -14.28 -9.29
N PRO A 219 15.27 -13.84 -8.05
CA PRO A 219 15.24 -14.74 -6.90
C PRO A 219 14.19 -15.84 -7.07
N ALA A 220 13.07 -15.56 -7.72
CA ALA A 220 12.01 -16.54 -7.99
C ALA A 220 12.29 -17.43 -9.22
N SER A 221 13.51 -17.42 -9.78
CA SER A 221 13.79 -18.14 -11.03
C SER A 221 13.49 -19.64 -10.94
N GLY A 222 13.69 -20.27 -9.78
CA GLY A 222 13.43 -21.71 -9.57
C GLY A 222 11.94 -22.11 -9.48
N ILE A 223 11.03 -21.13 -9.40
CA ILE A 223 9.57 -21.36 -9.36
C ILE A 223 8.82 -20.61 -10.45
N CYS A 224 9.54 -19.94 -11.36
CA CYS A 224 8.94 -19.20 -12.45
C CYS A 224 8.43 -20.16 -13.54
N SER A 225 7.11 -20.18 -13.77
CA SER A 225 6.45 -20.98 -14.81
C SER A 225 6.48 -20.34 -16.20
N SER A 226 6.95 -19.09 -16.31
CA SER A 226 7.01 -18.33 -17.57
C SER A 226 8.42 -18.31 -18.20
N ARG A 227 9.25 -19.32 -17.90
CA ARG A 227 10.57 -19.48 -18.52
C ARG A 227 10.47 -19.89 -19.99
#